data_AF-A0AAV5D9B1-F1
#
_entry.id   AF-A0AAV5D9B1-F1
#
_cell.length_a   1.000
_cell.length_b   1.000
_cell.length_c   1.000
_cell.angle_alpha   90.00
_cell.angle_beta   90.00
_cell.angle_gamma   90.00
#
_symmetry.space_group_name_H-M   'P 1'
#
loop_
_entity.id
_entity.type
_entity.pdbx_description
1 polymer ?
#
loop_
_entity_poly.entity_id
_entity_poly.type
_entity_poly.pdbx_seq_one_letter_code
_entity_poly.pdbx_strand_id
1 'polypeptide(L)'
;MRGLLGRRRPPPPLPLFPTAKRATQPAVSRILAKINRFLPASRLLLLLLLLAVLSLISPVFFHFRLRRFHRMREIKCGWIANPPMVCAHGGDSTNAFPNSMEAFQMALDSRVDCIEVDVSRSSDGVLFALHDR
;
A
#
# COMPACT_ATOMS: atom_id res chain seq x y z
N MET A 1 97.31 -41.43 -23.13
CA MET A 1 96.87 -40.71 -24.35
C MET A 1 95.52 -40.07 -24.09
N ARG A 2 95.38 -38.81 -24.54
CA ARG A 2 94.20 -37.89 -24.60
C ARG A 2 92.82 -38.54 -24.42
N GLY A 3 91.87 -38.03 -23.64
CA GLY A 3 91.53 -36.64 -23.36
C GLY A 3 90.50 -36.13 -24.38
N LEU A 4 89.24 -35.96 -23.96
CA LEU A 4 88.38 -34.76 -24.11
C LEU A 4 86.89 -35.10 -23.85
N LEU A 5 86.42 -34.62 -22.71
CA LEU A 5 85.03 -34.59 -22.26
C LEU A 5 84.24 -33.50 -23.00
N GLY A 6 83.23 -33.90 -23.79
CA GLY A 6 82.19 -33.01 -24.30
C GLY A 6 80.95 -33.04 -23.39
N ARG A 7 80.87 -32.11 -22.42
CA ARG A 7 79.72 -31.91 -21.52
C ARG A 7 78.47 -31.48 -22.31
N ARG A 8 77.43 -32.30 -22.34
CA ARG A 8 76.06 -31.86 -22.69
C ARG A 8 75.49 -31.04 -21.53
N ARG A 9 75.09 -29.79 -21.80
CA ARG A 9 74.45 -28.91 -20.82
C ARG A 9 73.01 -29.40 -20.54
N PRO A 10 72.54 -29.41 -19.29
CA PRO A 10 71.15 -29.74 -18.99
C PRO A 10 70.21 -28.59 -19.43
N PRO A 11 68.96 -28.89 -19.82
CA PRO A 11 67.97 -27.87 -20.18
C PRO A 11 67.56 -27.02 -18.96
N PRO A 12 67.10 -25.77 -19.17
CA PRO A 12 66.71 -24.88 -18.09
C PRO A 12 65.50 -25.43 -17.31
N PRO A 13 65.42 -25.20 -15.99
CA PRO A 13 64.31 -25.68 -15.19
C PRO A 13 63.01 -24.96 -15.56
N LEU A 14 61.94 -25.73 -15.75
CA LEU A 14 60.57 -25.25 -15.88
C LEU A 14 60.14 -24.56 -14.56
N PRO A 15 59.40 -23.44 -14.61
CA PRO A 15 58.99 -22.72 -13.40
C PRO A 15 58.00 -23.58 -12.60
N LEU A 16 58.45 -24.03 -11.43
CA LEU A 16 57.74 -24.92 -10.50
C LEU A 16 56.89 -24.15 -9.49
N PHE A 17 56.12 -23.13 -9.89
CA PHE A 17 55.15 -22.52 -8.97
C PHE A 17 53.90 -22.03 -9.71
N PRO A 18 52.68 -22.36 -9.24
CA PRO A 18 51.49 -21.65 -9.69
C PRO A 18 51.56 -20.21 -9.17
N THR A 19 51.31 -19.25 -10.04
CA THR A 19 51.14 -17.85 -9.63
C THR A 19 50.02 -17.79 -8.59
N ALA A 20 50.35 -17.32 -7.39
CA ALA A 20 49.39 -17.16 -6.31
C ALA A 20 48.27 -16.23 -6.82
N LYS A 21 47.08 -16.80 -7.07
CA LYS A 21 45.87 -16.02 -7.33
C LYS A 21 45.65 -15.14 -6.11
N ARG A 22 45.81 -13.83 -6.28
CA ARG A 22 45.48 -12.82 -5.26
C ARG A 22 44.03 -13.07 -4.84
N ALA A 23 43.81 -13.54 -3.62
CA ALA A 23 42.48 -13.87 -3.12
C ALA A 23 41.61 -12.62 -3.14
N THR A 24 40.71 -12.53 -4.12
CA THR A 24 39.70 -11.47 -4.18
C THR A 24 38.73 -11.73 -3.03
N GLN A 25 38.81 -10.94 -1.96
CA GLN A 25 37.87 -11.03 -0.85
C GLN A 25 36.42 -10.91 -1.39
N PRO A 26 35.49 -11.79 -0.98
CA PRO A 26 34.12 -11.81 -1.50
C PRO A 26 33.42 -10.48 -1.22
N ALA A 27 32.60 -9.98 -2.15
CA ALA A 27 31.92 -8.68 -2.01
C ALA A 27 31.13 -8.53 -0.69
N VAL A 28 30.62 -9.65 -0.16
CA VAL A 28 29.95 -9.75 1.15
C VAL A 28 30.85 -9.31 2.30
N SER A 29 32.15 -9.65 2.30
CA SER A 29 33.08 -9.25 3.37
C SER A 29 33.37 -7.76 3.35
N ARG A 30 33.36 -7.12 2.17
CA ARG A 30 33.53 -5.67 2.03
C ARG A 30 32.31 -4.89 2.52
N ILE A 31 31.11 -5.43 2.30
CA ILE A 31 29.85 -4.84 2.79
C ILE A 31 29.77 -4.97 4.32
N LEU A 32 30.04 -6.16 4.87
CA LEU A 32 30.10 -6.38 6.31
C LEU A 32 31.16 -5.49 6.98
N ALA A 33 32.34 -5.34 6.37
CA ALA A 33 33.39 -4.44 6.87
C ALA A 33 33.06 -2.95 6.73
N LYS A 34 32.16 -2.55 5.82
CA LYS A 34 31.62 -1.18 5.77
C LYS A 34 30.60 -0.97 6.88
N ILE A 35 29.71 -1.94 7.14
CA ILE A 35 28.71 -1.87 8.21
C ILE A 35 29.39 -1.80 9.59
N ASN A 36 30.43 -2.60 9.81
CA ASN A 36 31.23 -2.57 11.06
C ASN A 36 31.95 -1.24 11.30
N ARG A 37 32.21 -0.44 10.25
CA ARG A 37 32.79 0.90 10.39
C ARG A 37 31.80 1.97 10.82
N PHE A 38 30.50 1.73 10.61
CA PHE A 38 29.42 2.60 11.08
C PHE A 38 28.86 2.19 12.43
N LEU A 39 29.22 0.99 12.92
CA LEU A 39 28.86 0.55 14.26
C LEU A 39 29.73 1.28 15.29
N PRO A 40 29.14 1.84 16.35
CA PRO A 40 29.89 2.54 17.38
C PRO A 40 30.85 1.57 18.07
N ALA A 41 32.10 2.00 18.26
CA ALA A 41 33.12 1.19 18.93
C ALA A 41 32.75 0.85 20.39
N SER A 42 31.92 1.69 21.03
CA SER A 42 31.44 1.48 22.39
C SER A 42 30.22 0.55 22.40
N ARG A 43 30.37 -0.58 23.07
CA ARG A 43 29.27 -1.54 23.31
C ARG A 43 28.08 -0.89 24.01
N LEU A 44 28.33 0.12 24.84
CA LEU A 44 27.31 0.92 25.52
C LEU A 44 26.46 1.73 24.52
N LEU A 45 27.08 2.43 23.55
CA LEU A 45 26.33 3.19 22.56
C LEU A 45 25.52 2.26 21.65
N LEU A 46 26.06 1.10 21.31
CA LEU A 46 25.31 0.08 20.57
C LEU A 46 24.08 -0.42 21.35
N LEU A 47 24.24 -0.69 22.65
CA LEU A 47 23.13 -1.09 23.54
C LEU A 47 22.06 0.01 23.60
N LEU A 48 22.47 1.27 23.78
CA LEU A 48 21.56 2.42 23.84
C LEU A 48 20.79 2.61 22.53
N LEU A 49 21.45 2.45 21.37
CA LEU A 49 20.79 2.51 20.07
C LEU A 49 19.79 1.37 19.87
N LEU A 50 20.11 0.15 20.29
CA LEU A 50 19.20 -0.99 20.23
C LEU A 50 17.96 -0.76 21.11
N LEU A 51 18.14 -0.26 22.33
CA LEU A 51 17.04 0.07 23.23
C LEU A 51 16.18 1.20 22.66
N ALA A 52 16.80 2.23 22.05
CA ALA A 52 16.07 3.29 21.36
C ALA A 52 15.21 2.75 20.22
N VAL A 53 15.77 1.89 19.35
CA VAL A 53 15.01 1.25 18.26
C VAL A 53 13.86 0.40 18.82
N LEU A 54 14.11 -0.45 19.81
CA LEU A 54 13.09 -1.28 20.46
C LEU A 54 11.96 -0.43 21.06
N SER A 55 12.31 0.70 21.69
CA SER A 55 11.34 1.62 22.29
C SER A 55 10.42 2.28 21.27
N LEU A 56 10.89 2.46 20.02
CA LEU A 56 10.12 3.09 18.94
C LEU A 56 9.21 2.09 18.20
N ILE A 57 9.49 0.78 18.26
CA ILE A 57 8.67 -0.24 17.59
C ILE A 57 7.23 -0.20 18.09
N SER A 58 7.03 -0.14 19.40
CA SER A 58 5.70 -0.12 20.01
C SER A 58 4.86 1.11 19.58
N PRO A 59 5.30 2.37 19.78
CA PRO A 59 4.53 3.54 19.37
C PRO A 59 4.30 3.60 17.86
N VAL A 60 5.27 3.18 17.04
CA VAL A 60 5.09 3.11 15.58
C VAL A 60 4.04 2.07 15.20
N PHE A 61 4.11 0.87 15.76
CA PHE A 61 3.11 -0.18 15.52
C PHE A 61 1.71 0.27 15.93
N PHE A 62 1.57 0.86 17.13
CA PHE A 62 0.30 1.38 17.61
C PHE A 62 -0.23 2.52 16.74
N HIS A 63 0.62 3.45 16.29
CA HIS A 63 0.24 4.53 15.37
C HIS A 63 -0.33 4.00 14.06
N PHE A 64 0.37 3.05 13.42
CA PHE A 64 -0.12 2.44 12.17
C PHE A 64 -1.39 1.60 12.39
N ARG A 65 -1.50 0.86 13.50
CA ARG A 65 -2.71 0.12 13.90
C ARG A 65 -3.91 1.04 14.10
N LEU A 66 -3.73 2.14 14.84
CA LEU A 66 -4.76 3.13 15.11
C LEU A 66 -5.22 3.81 13.82
N ARG A 67 -4.28 4.24 12.97
CA ARG A 67 -4.61 4.78 11.64
C ARG A 67 -5.42 3.80 10.80
N ARG A 68 -5.04 2.52 10.79
CA ARG A 68 -5.81 1.49 10.08
C ARG A 68 -7.21 1.32 10.68
N PHE A 69 -7.34 1.34 12.00
CA PHE A 69 -8.64 1.25 12.67
C PHE A 69 -9.54 2.44 12.32
N HIS A 70 -9.03 3.67 12.39
CA HIS A 70 -9.77 4.87 12.00
C HIS A 70 -10.20 4.82 10.53
N ARG A 71 -9.31 4.45 9.61
CA ARG A 71 -9.65 4.27 8.20
C ARG A 71 -10.73 3.21 7.98
N MET A 72 -10.64 2.06 8.65
CA MET A 72 -11.66 1.02 8.58
C MET A 72 -13.01 1.52 9.13
N ARG A 73 -12.99 2.33 10.20
CA ARG A 73 -14.19 2.91 10.80
C ARG A 73 -14.83 3.95 9.89
N GLU A 74 -14.06 4.81 9.24
CA GLU A 74 -14.61 5.78 8.27
C GLU A 74 -15.23 5.07 7.05
N ILE A 75 -14.57 4.04 6.51
CA ILE A 75 -15.11 3.30 5.36
C ILE A 75 -16.40 2.56 5.73
N LYS A 76 -16.46 1.92 6.91
CA LYS A 76 -17.61 1.09 7.29
C LYS A 76 -18.74 1.86 7.96
N CYS A 77 -18.43 2.94 8.67
CA CYS A 77 -19.35 3.66 9.53
C CYS A 77 -19.46 5.15 9.16
N GLY A 78 -18.84 5.59 8.07
CA GLY A 78 -18.95 6.98 7.59
C GLY A 78 -20.40 7.41 7.36
N TRP A 79 -21.27 6.47 7.01
CA TRP A 79 -22.70 6.67 6.85
C TRP A 79 -23.44 7.05 8.15
N ILE A 80 -22.87 6.79 9.34
CA ILE A 80 -23.49 7.23 10.60
C ILE A 80 -23.43 8.76 10.72
N ALA A 81 -22.33 9.37 10.28
CA ALA A 81 -22.16 10.82 10.30
C ALA A 81 -22.78 11.49 9.06
N ASN A 82 -22.77 10.80 7.92
CA ASN A 82 -23.32 11.28 6.66
C ASN A 82 -24.18 10.17 6.02
N PRO A 83 -25.42 10.00 6.49
CA PRO A 83 -26.29 8.94 5.97
C PRO A 83 -26.57 9.16 4.48
N PRO A 84 -26.76 8.07 3.71
CA PRO A 84 -27.18 8.20 2.33
C PRO A 84 -28.55 8.89 2.27
N MET A 85 -28.74 9.72 1.26
CA MET A 85 -30.03 10.35 0.96
C MET A 85 -31.03 9.27 0.51
N VAL A 86 -32.23 9.30 1.07
CA VAL A 86 -33.34 8.43 0.70
C VAL A 86 -34.35 9.23 -0.11
N CYS A 87 -34.53 8.84 -1.37
CA CYS A 87 -35.43 9.51 -2.31
C CYS A 87 -36.58 8.58 -2.72
N ALA A 88 -37.81 9.08 -2.62
CA ALA A 88 -39.02 8.36 -3.02
C ALA A 88 -39.27 8.52 -4.53
N HIS A 89 -39.09 7.44 -5.29
CA HIS A 89 -39.25 7.40 -6.75
C HIS A 89 -40.74 7.46 -7.15
N GLY A 90 -41.16 8.59 -7.72
CA GLY A 90 -42.55 8.92 -7.98
C GLY A 90 -43.42 9.06 -6.71
N GLY A 91 -42.81 9.37 -5.56
CA GLY A 91 -43.45 9.27 -4.24
C GLY A 91 -43.38 7.85 -3.66
N ASP A 92 -44.24 7.51 -2.69
CA ASP A 92 -44.34 6.15 -2.16
C ASP A 92 -45.10 5.23 -3.14
N SER A 93 -44.40 4.88 -4.22
CA SER A 93 -44.90 4.02 -5.30
C SER A 93 -45.11 2.56 -4.89
N THR A 94 -44.78 2.19 -3.65
CA THR A 94 -45.09 0.88 -3.08
C THR A 94 -46.54 0.82 -2.58
N ASN A 95 -47.06 1.95 -2.06
CA ASN A 95 -48.38 2.01 -1.41
C ASN A 95 -49.42 2.81 -2.21
N ALA A 96 -49.01 3.68 -3.14
CA ALA A 96 -49.91 4.40 -4.05
C ALA A 96 -49.38 4.41 -5.50
N PHE A 97 -50.24 4.82 -6.43
CA PHE A 97 -49.81 5.02 -7.82
C PHE A 97 -48.71 6.08 -7.90
N PRO A 98 -47.62 5.83 -8.64
CA PRO A 98 -46.50 6.77 -8.76
C PRO A 98 -46.95 8.08 -9.39
N ASN A 99 -46.27 9.17 -9.03
CA ASN A 99 -46.53 10.54 -9.48
C ASN A 99 -47.95 11.05 -9.15
N SER A 100 -48.61 10.46 -8.14
CA SER A 100 -49.88 10.92 -7.61
C SER A 100 -49.70 11.76 -6.34
N MET A 101 -50.68 12.62 -6.05
CA MET A 101 -50.70 13.38 -4.79
C MET A 101 -50.68 12.48 -3.56
N GLU A 102 -51.29 11.30 -3.64
CA GLU A 102 -51.34 10.34 -2.55
C GLU A 102 -49.95 9.73 -2.27
N ALA A 103 -49.24 9.30 -3.32
CA ALA A 103 -47.87 8.78 -3.20
C ALA A 103 -46.91 9.85 -2.68
N PHE A 104 -47.06 11.10 -3.11
CA PHE A 104 -46.25 12.20 -2.58
C PHE A 104 -46.53 12.46 -1.10
N GLN A 105 -47.80 12.47 -0.69
CA GLN A 105 -48.15 12.67 0.71
C GLN A 105 -47.60 11.54 1.61
N MET A 106 -47.74 10.29 1.19
CA MET A 106 -47.19 9.14 1.94
C MET A 106 -45.67 9.20 2.06
N ALA A 107 -44.97 9.62 1.00
CA ALA A 107 -43.52 9.82 1.04
C ALA A 107 -43.13 10.94 2.03
N LEU A 108 -43.85 12.06 2.03
CA LEU A 108 -43.65 13.14 3.00
C LEU A 108 -43.89 12.67 4.44
N ASP A 109 -44.97 11.92 4.67
CA ASP A 109 -45.30 11.35 5.98
C ASP A 109 -44.21 10.38 6.46
N SER A 110 -43.57 9.67 5.53
CA SER A 110 -42.42 8.80 5.76
C SER A 110 -41.09 9.54 5.97
N ARG A 111 -41.09 10.89 5.84
CA ARG A 111 -39.92 11.76 6.05
C ARG A 111 -38.71 11.40 5.21
N VAL A 112 -38.94 11.05 3.95
CA VAL A 112 -37.86 10.88 2.97
C VAL A 112 -37.10 12.20 2.78
N ASP A 113 -35.83 12.12 2.41
CA ASP A 113 -35.01 13.31 2.15
C ASP A 113 -35.41 14.02 0.86
N CYS A 114 -35.93 13.27 -0.11
CA CYS A 114 -36.38 13.81 -1.38
C CYS A 114 -37.52 13.00 -2.01
N ILE A 115 -38.31 13.66 -2.87
CA ILE A 115 -39.30 13.01 -3.73
C ILE A 115 -38.89 13.28 -5.16
N GLU A 116 -38.81 12.22 -5.96
CA GLU A 116 -38.61 12.33 -7.39
C GLU A 116 -39.97 12.42 -8.10
N VAL A 117 -40.04 13.32 -9.10
CA VAL A 117 -41.24 13.67 -9.84
C VAL A 117 -40.91 13.64 -11.31
N ASP A 118 -41.57 12.76 -12.05
CA ASP A 118 -41.46 12.72 -13.51
C ASP A 118 -42.42 13.71 -14.13
N VAL A 119 -41.95 14.50 -15.09
CA VAL A 119 -42.77 15.53 -15.72
C VAL A 119 -42.91 15.28 -17.22
N SER A 120 -44.17 15.18 -17.65
CA SER A 120 -44.57 15.17 -19.06
C SER A 120 -45.33 16.44 -19.42
N ARG A 121 -45.36 16.80 -20.70
CA ARG A 121 -46.02 18.01 -21.21
C ARG A 121 -47.08 17.66 -22.24
N SER A 122 -48.29 18.18 -22.07
CA SER A 122 -49.38 18.06 -23.04
C SER A 122 -49.17 18.93 -24.29
N SER A 123 -50.00 18.73 -25.32
CA SER A 123 -49.94 19.48 -26.58
C SER A 123 -50.26 20.96 -26.43
N ASP A 124 -51.07 21.33 -25.44
CA ASP A 124 -51.36 22.71 -25.03
C ASP A 124 -50.32 23.29 -24.05
N GLY A 125 -49.29 22.53 -23.70
CA GLY A 125 -48.12 23.00 -22.96
C GLY A 125 -48.20 22.88 -21.43
N VAL A 126 -49.26 22.26 -20.89
CA VAL A 126 -49.43 22.01 -19.46
C VAL A 126 -48.51 20.89 -18.99
N LEU A 127 -47.93 21.03 -17.80
CA LEU A 127 -47.06 20.03 -17.19
C LEU A 127 -47.86 19.08 -16.28
N PHE A 128 -47.58 17.79 -16.39
CA PHE A 128 -48.20 16.73 -15.61
C PHE A 128 -47.13 15.89 -14.92
N ALA A 129 -47.41 15.50 -13.68
CA ALA A 129 -46.62 14.49 -12.98
C ALA A 129 -46.98 13.12 -13.56
N LEU A 130 -46.19 12.66 -14.54
CA LEU A 130 -46.44 11.43 -15.29
C LEU A 130 -45.12 10.92 -15.86
N HIS A 131 -44.83 9.65 -15.60
CA HIS A 131 -43.61 8.99 -16.07
C HIS A 131 -43.66 8.66 -17.57
N ASP A 132 -44.82 8.17 -18.03
CA ASP A 132 -45.00 7.73 -19.41
C ASP A 132 -45.20 8.92 -20.37
N ARG A 133 -44.86 8.70 -21.65
CA ARG A 133 -44.86 9.71 -22.71
C ARG A 133 -45.73 9.30 -23.89
#